data_AF-A0A7S0N5X9-F1
#
_entry.id   AF-A0A7S0N5X9-F1
#
_cell.length_a   1.000
_cell.length_b   1.000
_cell.length_c   1.000
_cell.angle_alpha   90.00
_cell.angle_beta   90.00
_cell.angle_gamma   90.00
#
_symmetry.space_group_name_H-M   'P 1'
#
loop_
_entity.id
_entity.type
_entity.pdbx_description
1 polymer ?
#
loop_
_entity_poly.entity_id
_entity_poly.type
_entity_poly.pdbx_seq_one_letter_code
_entity_poly.pdbx_strand_id
1 'polypeptide(L)'
;EAARRGGGGPLVEPQWDRSKILIDHVLQVVKQAPCRVRVRWAALLHDVGKPATALVDPGGNKLSFHRHEFIGAEQVPEILGQYGYEPDFCREVATLVLRSGRVREVDQFNDQGLRRLLGLLGPLFDDLVHLYRADCTTRRPHGQRAHQA
;
A
#
# COMPACT_ATOMS: atom_id res chain seq x y z
N GLU A 1 22.60 -18.54 -47.42
CA GLU A 1 22.87 -19.02 -46.03
C GLU A 1 23.50 -17.87 -45.25
N ALA A 2 23.16 -17.51 -44.03
CA ALA A 2 22.62 -18.29 -42.94
C ALA A 2 21.65 -17.46 -42.09
N ALA A 3 20.49 -18.03 -41.84
CA ALA A 3 19.63 -17.66 -40.73
C ALA A 3 20.10 -18.38 -39.45
N ARG A 4 19.74 -17.77 -38.31
CA ARG A 4 19.65 -18.36 -36.96
C ARG A 4 20.93 -18.40 -36.13
N ARG A 5 20.89 -17.68 -35.01
CA ARG A 5 21.03 -18.23 -33.65
C ARG A 5 20.45 -17.23 -32.63
N GLY A 6 19.12 -17.23 -32.54
CA GLY A 6 18.41 -16.74 -31.37
C GLY A 6 18.60 -17.75 -30.24
N GLY A 7 19.36 -17.37 -29.21
CA GLY A 7 19.47 -18.11 -27.97
C GLY A 7 18.27 -17.82 -27.08
N GLY A 8 17.09 -18.33 -27.46
CA GLY A 8 15.92 -18.37 -26.60
C GLY A 8 16.06 -19.49 -25.57
N GLY A 9 16.87 -19.26 -24.53
CA GLY A 9 16.72 -20.03 -23.29
C GLY A 9 15.28 -19.86 -22.76
N PRO A 10 14.73 -20.83 -22.02
CA PRO A 10 13.37 -20.72 -21.52
C PRO A 10 13.23 -19.41 -20.75
N LEU A 11 12.23 -18.60 -21.11
CA LEU A 11 11.84 -17.45 -20.30
C LEU A 11 11.45 -18.00 -18.94
N VAL A 12 12.36 -17.89 -17.96
CA VAL A 12 12.10 -18.32 -16.60
C VAL A 12 10.95 -17.45 -16.11
N GLU A 13 9.78 -18.04 -15.91
CA GLU A 13 8.64 -17.40 -15.26
C GLU A 13 9.14 -16.76 -13.96
N PRO A 14 8.97 -15.44 -13.77
CA PRO A 14 9.47 -14.77 -12.59
C PRO A 14 8.86 -15.41 -11.33
N GLN A 15 9.70 -15.98 -10.47
CA GLN A 15 9.26 -16.67 -9.24
C GLN A 15 8.95 -15.70 -8.09
N TRP A 16 8.81 -14.39 -8.36
CA TRP A 16 8.50 -13.44 -7.30
C TRP A 16 7.00 -13.43 -6.99
N ASP A 17 6.70 -13.19 -5.72
CA ASP A 17 5.36 -13.27 -5.15
C ASP A 17 4.42 -12.18 -5.70
N ARG A 18 3.54 -12.56 -6.64
CA ARG A 18 2.50 -11.70 -7.22
C ARG A 18 1.43 -11.25 -6.22
N SER A 19 1.32 -11.89 -5.05
CA SER A 19 0.34 -11.50 -4.02
C SER A 19 0.53 -10.04 -3.58
N LYS A 20 1.75 -9.51 -3.73
CA LYS A 20 2.12 -8.13 -3.38
C LYS A 20 1.56 -7.06 -4.31
N ILE A 21 1.02 -7.42 -5.48
CA ILE A 21 0.35 -6.51 -6.45
C ILE A 21 -1.10 -6.96 -6.69
N LEU A 22 -1.59 -7.95 -5.92
CA LEU A 22 -2.86 -8.59 -6.23
C LEU A 22 -4.02 -7.63 -5.95
N ILE A 23 -4.89 -7.43 -6.94
CA ILE A 23 -6.14 -6.68 -6.77
C ILE A 23 -6.98 -7.24 -5.62
N ASP A 24 -6.90 -8.55 -5.36
CA ASP A 24 -7.56 -9.22 -4.24
C ASP A 24 -7.13 -8.67 -2.88
N HIS A 25 -5.86 -8.32 -2.71
CA HIS A 25 -5.36 -7.67 -1.48
C HIS A 25 -6.07 -6.34 -1.28
N VAL A 26 -6.01 -5.46 -2.28
CA VAL A 26 -6.65 -4.13 -2.22
C VAL A 26 -8.14 -4.25 -1.95
N LEU A 27 -8.84 -5.15 -2.64
CA LEU A 27 -10.26 -5.41 -2.42
C LEU A 27 -10.55 -5.90 -0.99
N GLN A 28 -9.69 -6.75 -0.43
CA GLN A 28 -9.85 -7.22 0.94
C GLN A 28 -9.64 -6.10 1.96
N VAL A 29 -8.63 -5.23 1.79
CA VAL A 29 -8.43 -4.05 2.66
C VAL A 29 -9.65 -3.14 2.60
N VAL A 30 -10.18 -2.87 1.41
CA VAL A 30 -11.39 -2.02 1.24
C VAL A 30 -12.61 -2.64 1.92
N LYS A 31 -12.79 -3.97 1.86
CA LYS A 31 -13.89 -4.67 2.54
C LYS A 31 -13.80 -4.56 4.06
N GLN A 32 -12.58 -4.57 4.61
CA GLN A 32 -12.34 -4.51 6.06
C GLN A 32 -12.34 -3.08 6.60
N ALA A 33 -12.09 -2.09 5.74
CA ALA A 33 -12.12 -0.69 6.11
C ALA A 33 -13.53 -0.24 6.53
N PRO A 34 -13.65 0.62 7.57
CA PRO A 34 -14.93 1.17 7.98
C PRO A 34 -15.60 1.95 6.83
N CYS A 35 -16.92 2.15 6.91
CA CYS A 35 -17.70 2.95 5.94
C CYS A 35 -17.45 4.47 6.09
N ARG A 36 -16.18 4.88 6.20
CA ARG A 36 -15.74 6.28 6.17
C ARG A 36 -15.08 6.53 4.83
N VAL A 37 -15.60 7.48 4.07
CA VAL A 37 -15.19 7.73 2.67
C VAL A 37 -13.68 7.96 2.55
N ARG A 38 -13.08 8.73 3.46
CA ARG A 38 -11.65 8.99 3.50
C ARG A 38 -10.81 7.73 3.69
N VAL A 39 -11.21 6.87 4.64
CA VAL A 39 -10.51 5.59 4.91
C VAL A 39 -10.67 4.63 3.74
N ARG A 40 -11.84 4.58 3.10
CA ARG A 40 -12.06 3.70 1.93
C ARG A 40 -11.23 4.12 0.72
N TRP A 41 -11.12 5.42 0.46
CA TRP A 41 -10.21 5.92 -0.58
C TRP A 41 -8.77 5.61 -0.26
N ALA A 42 -8.33 5.85 0.97
CA ALA A 42 -6.98 5.50 1.39
C ALA A 42 -6.72 3.98 1.27
N ALA A 43 -7.68 3.14 1.64
CA ALA A 43 -7.60 1.68 1.50
C ALA A 43 -7.48 1.24 0.04
N LEU A 44 -8.26 1.85 -0.86
CA LEU A 44 -8.19 1.55 -2.30
C LEU A 44 -6.84 1.96 -2.90
N LEU A 45 -6.26 3.07 -2.42
CA LEU A 45 -5.08 3.70 -3.01
C LEU A 45 -3.77 3.44 -2.27
N HIS A 46 -3.77 2.74 -1.12
CA HIS A 46 -2.57 2.62 -0.28
C HIS A 46 -1.35 2.02 -1.01
N ASP A 47 -1.59 1.17 -1.99
CA ASP A 47 -0.58 0.47 -2.79
C ASP A 47 -0.50 0.96 -4.25
N VAL A 48 -1.18 2.06 -4.61
CA VAL A 48 -1.31 2.53 -6.01
C VAL A 48 0.05 2.83 -6.67
N GLY A 49 1.06 3.19 -5.88
CA GLY A 49 2.42 3.44 -6.36
C GLY A 49 3.27 2.18 -6.62
N LYS A 50 2.81 0.98 -6.25
CA LYS A 50 3.59 -0.26 -6.43
C LYS A 50 3.96 -0.55 -7.88
N PRO A 51 3.05 -0.48 -8.87
CA PRO A 51 3.39 -0.74 -10.26
C PRO A 51 4.50 0.18 -10.79
N ALA A 52 4.47 1.46 -10.41
CA ALA A 52 5.44 2.46 -10.83
C ALA A 52 6.82 2.31 -10.15
N THR A 53 6.90 1.59 -9.04
CA THR A 53 8.12 1.42 -8.22
C THR A 53 8.63 -0.02 -8.17
N ALA A 54 8.01 -0.90 -8.96
CA ALA A 54 8.36 -2.30 -9.09
C ALA A 54 9.80 -2.44 -9.62
N LEU A 55 10.71 -2.94 -8.78
CA LEU A 55 12.09 -3.21 -9.15
C LEU A 55 12.42 -4.69 -8.93
N VAL A 56 12.79 -5.38 -10.01
CA VAL A 56 13.28 -6.76 -9.94
C VAL A 56 14.79 -6.73 -9.71
N ASP A 57 15.27 -7.55 -8.78
CA ASP A 57 16.70 -7.68 -8.53
C ASP A 57 17.44 -8.25 -9.76
N PRO A 58 18.76 -8.02 -9.90
CA PRO A 58 19.51 -8.51 -11.06
C PRO A 58 19.46 -10.03 -11.25
N GLY A 59 19.14 -10.77 -10.18
CA GLY A 59 18.97 -12.22 -10.21
C GLY A 59 17.57 -12.70 -10.60
N GLY A 60 16.59 -11.82 -10.81
CA GLY A 60 15.23 -12.17 -11.21
C GLY A 60 14.36 -12.79 -10.11
N ASN A 61 14.85 -12.87 -8.88
CA ASN A 61 14.27 -13.65 -7.78
C ASN A 61 13.50 -12.80 -6.78
N LYS A 62 13.73 -11.48 -6.74
CA LYS A 62 13.09 -10.58 -5.77
C LYS A 62 12.48 -9.39 -6.46
N LEU A 63 11.24 -9.09 -6.09
CA LEU A 63 10.55 -7.86 -6.42
C LEU A 63 10.46 -6.95 -5.19
N SER A 64 10.89 -5.70 -5.32
CA SER A 64 10.75 -4.66 -4.31
C SER A 64 9.96 -3.45 -4.83
N PHE A 65 9.45 -2.65 -3.89
CA PHE A 65 8.59 -1.48 -4.15
C PHE A 65 9.04 -0.29 -3.30
N HIS A 66 10.31 0.06 -3.41
CA HIS A 66 10.86 1.13 -2.57
C HIS A 66 10.16 2.46 -2.87
N ARG A 67 9.75 3.17 -1.82
CA ARG A 67 9.06 4.48 -1.90
C ARG A 67 7.68 4.46 -2.59
N HIS A 68 7.04 3.30 -2.74
CA HIS A 68 5.71 3.21 -3.37
C HIS A 68 4.65 4.06 -2.66
N GLU A 69 4.75 4.23 -1.34
CA GLU A 69 3.84 5.08 -0.57
C GLU A 69 3.98 6.56 -0.97
N PHE A 70 5.21 6.99 -1.28
CA PHE A 70 5.49 8.36 -1.71
C PHE A 70 4.93 8.61 -3.11
N ILE A 71 5.25 7.74 -4.06
CA ILE A 71 4.74 7.84 -5.44
C ILE A 71 3.21 7.72 -5.45
N GLY A 72 2.65 6.81 -4.65
CA GLY A 72 1.21 6.64 -4.54
C GLY A 72 0.52 7.88 -3.97
N ALA A 73 1.09 8.52 -2.96
CA ALA A 73 0.55 9.76 -2.40
C ALA A 73 0.57 10.92 -3.39
N GLU A 74 1.60 11.02 -4.25
CA GLU A 74 1.67 12.01 -5.32
C GLU A 74 0.57 11.83 -6.37
N GLN A 75 0.11 10.59 -6.59
CA GLN A 75 -0.97 10.27 -7.54
C GLN A 75 -2.38 10.58 -7.01
N VAL A 76 -2.56 10.65 -5.67
CA VAL A 76 -3.89 10.81 -5.06
C VAL A 76 -4.64 12.07 -5.53
N PRO A 77 -4.04 13.28 -5.55
CA PRO A 77 -4.76 14.49 -5.94
C PRO A 77 -5.26 14.45 -7.38
N GLU A 78 -4.49 13.86 -8.30
CA GLU A 78 -4.90 13.68 -9.69
C GLU A 78 -6.07 12.71 -9.79
N ILE A 79 -5.96 11.54 -9.15
CA ILE A 79 -7.01 10.51 -9.17
C ILE A 79 -8.32 11.05 -8.58
N LEU A 80 -8.28 11.60 -7.37
CA LEU A 80 -9.49 12.06 -6.69
C LEU A 80 -10.07 13.36 -7.29
N GLY A 81 -9.22 14.19 -7.90
CA GLY A 81 -9.65 15.37 -8.66
C GLY A 81 -10.56 14.99 -9.83
N GLN A 82 -10.29 13.87 -10.50
CA GLN A 82 -11.15 13.35 -11.58
C GLN A 82 -12.56 12.95 -11.09
N TYR A 83 -12.72 12.65 -9.80
CA TYR A 83 -14.01 12.33 -9.16
C TYR A 83 -14.65 13.54 -8.47
N GLY A 84 -14.07 14.74 -8.60
CA GLY A 84 -14.65 15.98 -8.06
C GLY A 84 -14.47 16.18 -6.56
N TYR A 85 -13.48 15.53 -5.92
CA TYR A 85 -13.19 15.78 -4.51
C TYR A 85 -12.42 17.09 -4.30
N GLU A 86 -12.76 17.77 -3.21
CA GLU A 86 -12.10 19.01 -2.81
C GLU A 86 -10.60 18.82 -2.51
N PRO A 87 -9.74 19.82 -2.79
CA PRO A 87 -8.30 19.71 -2.59
C PRO A 87 -7.87 19.32 -1.17
N ASP A 88 -8.59 19.77 -0.13
CA ASP A 88 -8.32 19.38 1.25
C ASP A 88 -8.55 17.89 1.48
N PHE A 89 -9.66 17.35 0.99
CA PHE A 89 -9.94 15.92 1.07
C PHE A 89 -8.86 15.09 0.35
N CYS A 90 -8.44 15.56 -0.83
CA CYS A 90 -7.35 14.92 -1.58
C CYS A 90 -6.04 14.90 -0.79
N ARG A 91 -5.68 16.02 -0.13
CA ARG A 91 -4.48 16.10 0.73
C ARG A 91 -4.55 15.16 1.93
N GLU A 92 -5.73 15.05 2.55
CA GLU A 92 -5.94 14.15 3.68
C GLU A 92 -5.78 12.67 3.27
N VAL A 93 -6.39 12.26 2.15
CA VAL A 93 -6.23 10.90 1.62
C VAL A 93 -4.77 10.64 1.22
N ALA A 94 -4.10 11.60 0.56
CA ALA A 94 -2.70 11.49 0.20
C ALA A 94 -1.80 11.29 1.43
N THR A 95 -2.11 11.99 2.52
CA THR A 95 -1.42 11.84 3.81
C THR A 95 -1.60 10.44 4.38
N LEU A 96 -2.81 9.87 4.32
CA LEU A 96 -3.06 8.50 4.75
C LEU A 96 -2.31 7.47 3.90
N VAL A 97 -2.32 7.62 2.57
CA VAL A 97 -1.58 6.73 1.65
C VAL A 97 -0.08 6.77 1.94
N LEU A 98 0.50 7.98 2.08
CA LEU A 98 1.92 8.17 2.39
C LEU A 98 2.36 7.53 3.72
N ARG A 99 1.43 7.40 4.67
CA ARG A 99 1.72 6.93 6.04
C ARG A 99 1.24 5.52 6.31
N SER A 100 0.56 4.89 5.36
CA SER A 100 0.01 3.53 5.46
C SER A 100 1.06 2.49 5.87
N GLY A 101 2.30 2.62 5.37
CA GLY A 101 3.43 1.75 5.73
C GLY A 101 3.97 1.95 7.15
N ARG A 102 3.89 3.16 7.72
CA ARG A 102 4.53 3.52 9.00
C ARG A 102 3.84 2.94 10.23
N VAL A 103 2.56 2.59 10.13
CA VAL A 103 1.84 2.07 11.30
C VAL A 103 2.22 0.62 11.63
N ARG A 104 2.86 -0.08 10.69
CA ARG A 104 3.48 -1.40 10.94
C ARG A 104 4.56 -1.37 12.01
N GLU A 105 5.07 -0.19 12.30
CA GLU A 105 6.11 0.02 13.30
C GLU A 105 5.53 0.53 14.62
N VAL A 106 4.21 0.70 14.79
CA VAL A 106 3.60 1.27 16.03
C VAL A 106 4.10 0.60 17.30
N ASP A 107 4.22 -0.71 17.31
CA ASP A 107 4.72 -1.48 18.46
C ASP A 107 6.22 -1.23 18.76
N GLN A 108 6.93 -0.56 17.85
CA GLN A 108 8.34 -0.16 17.96
C GLN A 108 8.51 1.33 18.31
N PHE A 109 7.43 2.12 18.34
CA PHE A 109 7.53 3.52 18.73
C PHE A 109 7.74 3.63 20.24
N ASN A 110 8.71 4.45 20.63
CA ASN A 110 8.73 5.02 21.97
C ASN A 110 7.67 6.14 22.09
N ASP A 111 7.32 6.52 23.32
CA ASP A 111 6.33 7.57 23.61
C ASP A 111 6.57 8.88 22.84
N GLN A 112 7.83 9.25 22.64
CA GLN A 112 8.19 10.47 21.92
C GLN A 112 7.81 10.36 20.44
N GLY A 113 8.12 9.22 19.81
CA GLY A 113 7.75 8.96 18.43
C GLY A 113 6.23 8.93 18.23
N LEU A 114 5.49 8.31 19.16
CA LEU A 114 4.03 8.30 19.11
C LEU A 114 3.44 9.71 19.22
N ARG A 115 3.92 10.54 20.15
CA ARG A 115 3.47 11.95 20.27
C ARG A 115 3.77 12.77 19.03
N ARG A 116 4.92 12.56 18.38
CA ARG A 116 5.25 13.23 17.11
C ARG A 116 4.28 12.79 15.99
N LEU A 117 3.95 11.50 15.91
CA LEU A 117 3.02 10.99 14.92
C LEU A 117 1.61 11.54 15.14
N LEU A 118 1.14 11.55 16.40
CA LEU A 118 -0.13 12.16 16.80
C LEU A 118 -0.18 13.64 16.43
N GLY A 119 0.86 14.41 16.77
CA GLY A 119 0.94 15.84 16.44
C GLY A 119 0.98 16.12 14.94
N LEU A 120 1.62 15.26 14.15
CA LEU A 120 1.69 15.38 12.69
C LEU A 120 0.35 15.10 12.01
N LEU A 121 -0.39 14.10 12.48
CA LEU A 121 -1.62 13.62 11.84
C LEU A 121 -2.87 14.29 12.38
N GLY A 122 -2.85 14.71 13.64
CA GLY A 122 -4.00 15.31 14.32
C GLY A 122 -5.27 14.48 14.11
N PRO A 123 -6.32 15.04 13.47
CA PRO A 123 -7.58 14.34 13.20
C PRO A 123 -7.45 13.07 12.35
N LEU A 124 -6.40 12.95 11.52
CA LEU A 124 -6.20 11.81 10.62
C LEU A 124 -5.66 10.56 11.31
N PHE A 125 -5.24 10.68 12.58
CA PHE A 125 -4.63 9.55 13.30
C PHE A 125 -5.58 8.36 13.41
N ASP A 126 -6.85 8.59 13.79
CA ASP A 126 -7.84 7.52 13.93
C ASP A 126 -8.09 6.79 12.60
N ASP A 127 -8.19 7.56 11.51
CA ASP A 127 -8.36 7.00 10.17
C ASP A 127 -7.14 6.19 9.70
N LEU A 128 -5.94 6.62 10.07
CA LEU A 128 -4.72 5.88 9.79
C LEU A 128 -4.67 4.56 10.58
N VAL A 129 -5.10 4.55 11.85
CA VAL A 129 -5.21 3.32 12.66
C VAL A 129 -6.22 2.36 12.05
N HIS A 130 -7.36 2.87 11.57
CA HIS A 130 -8.35 2.03 10.88
C HIS A 130 -7.83 1.45 9.57
N LEU A 131 -7.13 2.24 8.76
CA LEU A 131 -6.48 1.77 7.53
C LEU A 131 -5.47 0.66 7.84
N TYR A 132 -4.63 0.85 8.86
CA TYR A 132 -3.65 -0.14 9.29
C TYR A 132 -4.27 -1.46 9.73
N ARG A 133 -5.34 -1.40 10.54
CA ARG A 133 -6.07 -2.59 11.00
C ARG A 133 -6.64 -3.37 9.82
N ALA A 134 -7.22 -2.69 8.84
CA ALA A 134 -7.69 -3.33 7.62
C ALA A 134 -6.52 -4.04 6.90
N ASP A 135 -5.45 -3.31 6.58
CA ASP A 135 -4.30 -3.84 5.83
C ASP A 135 -3.55 -4.99 6.52
N CYS A 136 -3.40 -4.97 7.85
CA CYS A 136 -2.71 -6.05 8.56
C CYS A 136 -3.48 -7.37 8.57
N THR A 137 -4.81 -7.31 8.52
CA THR A 137 -5.63 -8.52 8.57
C THR A 137 -5.69 -9.29 7.26
N THR A 138 -5.26 -8.70 6.14
CA THR A 138 -5.20 -9.39 4.84
C THR A 138 -4.00 -10.32 4.69
N ARG A 139 -2.96 -10.13 5.52
CA ARG A 139 -1.73 -10.94 5.49
C ARG A 139 -1.83 -12.26 6.25
N ARG A 140 -2.94 -12.53 6.94
CA ARG A 140 -3.14 -13.81 7.63
C ARG A 140 -3.62 -14.86 6.63
N PRO A 141 -2.98 -16.04 6.54
CA PRO A 141 -3.58 -17.17 5.84
C PRO A 141 -4.97 -17.45 6.46
N HIS A 142 -5.95 -17.78 5.61
CA HIS A 142 -7.32 -18.10 6.03
C HIS A 142 -7.29 -19.07 7.23
N GLY A 143 -7.79 -18.64 8.40
CA GLY A 143 -8.03 -19.55 9.54
C GLY A 143 -7.59 -19.09 10.94
N GLN A 144 -6.84 -17.99 11.12
CA GLN A 144 -6.45 -17.54 12.46
C GLN A 144 -7.30 -16.37 12.96
N ARG A 145 -8.23 -16.67 13.89
CA ARG A 145 -9.08 -15.70 14.59
C ARG A 145 -8.22 -14.57 15.20
N ALA A 146 -8.70 -13.34 15.09
CA ALA A 146 -8.09 -12.20 15.76
C ALA A 146 -8.20 -12.40 17.27
N HIS A 147 -7.09 -12.33 18.00
CA HIS A 147 -7.12 -12.06 19.42
C HIS A 147 -7.69 -10.64 19.57
N GLN A 148 -8.92 -10.56 20.05
CA GLN A 148 -9.48 -9.34 20.58
C GLN A 148 -8.76 -9.09 21.92
N ALA A 149 -8.08 -7.96 22.00
CA ALA A 149 -7.64 -7.37 23.26
C ALA A 149 -8.44 -6.09 23.47
#